data_AF-A0A494T201-F1
#
_entry.id   AF-A0A494T201-F1
#
_cell.length_a   1.000
_cell.length_b   1.000
_cell.length_c   1.000
_cell.angle_alpha   90.00
_cell.angle_beta   90.00
_cell.angle_gamma   90.00
#
_symmetry.space_group_name_H-M   'P 1'
#
loop_
_entity.id
_entity.type
_entity.pdbx_description
1 polymer ?
#
loop_
_entity_poly.entity_id
_entity_poly.type
_entity_poly.pdbx_seq_one_letter_code
_entity_poly.pdbx_strand_id
1 'polypeptide(L)'
;MDSPATTSTVRIARWTPGGCVWCGSTDSIETYRNEPRCGLCREKEAVIDEAKHFIGMYGLRPLGGTLASDDEEEREYRVTARDAREVLNRIRLEKLPDPAVVRKALRPRAAAAVAAPATPRPASASAPAKAAPTKKSQAGVTGIDAIELQSRVEKLLGQLTAVDEQISALDGAQGLPARARLKDLDKQRTTVLSTLAALEKARRRQ
;
A
#
# COMPACT_ATOMS: atom_id res chain seq x y z
N MET A 1 13.44 -53.08 -12.68
CA MET A 1 12.43 -52.18 -13.26
C MET A 1 13.00 -50.78 -13.16
N ASP A 2 13.70 -50.35 -14.21
CA ASP A 2 14.31 -49.02 -14.29
C ASP A 2 13.23 -47.99 -14.57
N SER A 3 13.07 -47.04 -13.64
CA SER A 3 12.24 -45.86 -13.86
C SER A 3 13.02 -44.86 -14.72
N PRO A 4 12.46 -44.34 -15.82
CA PRO A 4 13.17 -43.37 -16.64
C PRO A 4 13.35 -42.08 -15.85
N ALA A 5 14.62 -41.75 -15.57
CA ALA A 5 15.03 -40.46 -15.06
C ALA A 5 14.46 -39.36 -15.97
N THR A 6 13.45 -38.64 -15.47
CA THR A 6 12.91 -37.46 -16.14
C THR A 6 14.02 -36.43 -16.18
N THR A 7 14.73 -36.37 -17.31
CA THR A 7 15.75 -35.37 -17.56
C THR A 7 15.03 -34.04 -17.69
N SER A 8 14.87 -33.35 -16.56
CA SER A 8 14.32 -32.00 -16.51
C SER A 8 15.37 -31.09 -17.12
N THR A 9 15.34 -30.96 -18.44
CA THR A 9 16.19 -30.03 -19.18
C THR A 9 15.91 -28.66 -18.59
N VAL A 10 16.91 -28.06 -17.94
CA VAL A 10 16.83 -26.68 -17.44
C VAL A 10 16.72 -25.78 -18.67
N ARG A 11 15.49 -25.61 -19.16
CA ARG A 11 15.19 -24.55 -20.11
C ARG A 11 15.52 -23.27 -19.37
N ILE A 12 16.52 -22.54 -19.86
CA ILE A 12 16.72 -21.14 -19.48
C ILE A 12 15.42 -20.45 -19.87
N ALA A 13 14.49 -20.36 -18.93
CA ALA A 13 13.18 -19.80 -19.16
C ALA A 13 13.41 -18.35 -19.58
N ARG A 14 12.93 -17.98 -20.77
CA ARG A 14 12.87 -16.59 -21.21
C ARG A 14 11.43 -16.15 -21.10
N TRP A 15 11.23 -14.93 -20.61
CA TRP A 15 9.90 -14.34 -20.60
C TRP A 15 9.35 -14.22 -22.02
N THR A 16 8.05 -14.49 -22.17
CA THR A 16 7.31 -14.30 -23.42
C THR A 16 6.11 -13.35 -23.19
N PRO A 17 5.70 -12.56 -24.20
CA PRO A 17 4.52 -11.71 -24.09
C PRO A 17 3.29 -12.50 -23.64
N GLY A 18 2.61 -12.01 -22.59
CA GLY A 18 1.48 -12.70 -21.98
C GLY A 18 1.83 -13.69 -20.87
N GLY A 19 3.11 -14.00 -20.65
CA GLY A 19 3.57 -14.81 -19.53
C GLY A 19 3.85 -14.02 -18.25
N CYS A 20 3.96 -14.73 -17.13
CA CYS A 20 4.35 -14.20 -15.83
C CYS A 20 5.73 -13.54 -15.91
N VAL A 21 5.84 -12.27 -15.53
CA VAL A 21 7.12 -11.53 -15.65
C VAL A 21 8.18 -11.97 -14.65
N TRP A 22 7.79 -12.73 -13.62
CA TRP A 22 8.72 -13.20 -12.59
C TRP A 22 9.39 -14.52 -12.94
N CYS A 23 8.61 -15.53 -13.32
CA CYS A 23 9.09 -16.90 -13.59
C CYS A 23 8.95 -17.35 -15.05
N GLY A 24 8.27 -16.57 -15.89
CA GLY A 24 8.06 -16.91 -17.31
C GLY A 24 6.98 -17.94 -17.60
N SER A 25 6.30 -18.50 -16.58
CA SER A 25 5.15 -19.40 -16.78
C SER A 25 4.03 -18.71 -17.57
N THR A 26 3.29 -19.49 -18.36
CA THR A 26 2.11 -19.06 -19.10
C THR A 26 0.80 -19.54 -18.46
N ASP A 27 0.88 -20.19 -17.30
CA ASP A 27 -0.26 -20.82 -16.64
C ASP A 27 -0.90 -19.86 -15.64
N SER A 28 -2.24 -19.81 -15.62
CA SER A 28 -3.02 -19.03 -14.64
C SER A 28 -2.57 -17.55 -14.54
N ILE A 29 -2.42 -16.89 -15.69
CA ILE A 29 -1.94 -15.52 -15.79
C ILE A 29 -3.06 -14.53 -15.53
N GLU A 30 -2.86 -13.71 -14.51
CA GLU A 30 -3.72 -12.58 -14.18
C GLU A 30 -2.88 -11.32 -13.95
N THR A 31 -3.54 -10.16 -14.00
CA THR A 31 -2.88 -8.90 -13.69
C THR A 31 -2.79 -8.73 -12.18
N TYR A 32 -1.58 -8.57 -11.66
CA TYR A 32 -1.31 -8.29 -10.25
C TYR A 32 -0.28 -7.17 -10.16
N ARG A 33 -0.59 -6.10 -9.40
CA ARG A 33 0.24 -4.88 -9.31
C ARG A 33 0.60 -4.27 -10.68
N ASN A 34 -0.36 -4.29 -11.60
CA ASN A 34 -0.23 -3.81 -12.99
C ASN A 34 0.72 -4.62 -13.90
N GLU A 35 1.08 -5.83 -13.50
CA GLU A 35 1.96 -6.72 -14.27
C GLU A 35 1.36 -8.13 -14.36
N PRO A 36 1.66 -8.90 -15.42
CA PRO A 36 1.17 -10.27 -15.52
C PRO A 36 1.92 -11.18 -14.55
N ARG A 37 1.18 -11.91 -13.73
CA ARG A 37 1.69 -12.88 -12.77
C ARG A 37 0.90 -14.18 -12.85
N CYS A 38 1.59 -15.32 -12.73
CA CYS A 38 0.92 -16.61 -12.55
C CYS A 38 0.39 -16.75 -11.12
N GLY A 39 -0.54 -17.68 -10.92
CA GLY A 39 -1.15 -17.97 -9.60
C GLY A 39 -0.12 -18.18 -8.48
N LEU A 40 0.93 -18.97 -8.73
CA LEU A 40 1.98 -19.23 -7.74
C LEU A 40 2.73 -17.95 -7.33
N CYS A 41 3.17 -17.14 -8.29
CA CYS A 41 3.89 -15.90 -7.99
C CYS A 41 2.99 -14.90 -7.25
N ARG A 42 1.70 -14.81 -7.64
CA ARG A 42 0.71 -13.97 -6.95
C ARG A 42 0.55 -14.37 -5.50
N GLU A 43 0.37 -15.66 -5.24
CA GLU A 43 0.19 -16.19 -3.89
C GLU A 43 1.40 -15.87 -3.00
N LYS A 44 2.63 -16.13 -3.49
CA LYS A 44 3.84 -15.86 -2.70
C LYS A 44 4.11 -14.36 -2.53
N GLU A 45 3.83 -13.53 -3.54
CA GLU A 45 3.90 -12.07 -3.39
C GLU A 45 2.87 -11.56 -2.37
N ALA A 46 1.64 -12.08 -2.41
CA ALA A 46 0.58 -11.73 -1.45
C ALA A 46 0.97 -12.08 -0.01
N VAL A 47 1.52 -13.28 0.24
CA VAL A 47 2.04 -13.68 1.57
C VAL A 47 3.13 -12.71 2.07
N ILE A 48 4.05 -12.31 1.19
CA ILE A 48 5.11 -11.36 1.56
C ILE A 48 4.51 -9.98 1.89
N ASP A 49 3.49 -9.54 1.16
CA ASP A 49 2.87 -8.24 1.38
C ASP A 49 2.00 -8.20 2.63
N GLU A 50 1.29 -9.28 2.91
CA GLU A 50 0.54 -9.46 4.16
C GLU A 50 1.49 -9.40 5.37
N ALA A 51 2.63 -10.11 5.30
CA ALA A 51 3.65 -10.03 6.33
C ALA A 51 4.25 -8.62 6.46
N LYS A 52 4.48 -7.90 5.36
CA LYS A 52 4.94 -6.49 5.43
C LYS A 52 3.89 -5.60 6.09
N HIS A 53 2.62 -5.82 5.78
CA HIS A 53 1.51 -5.07 6.35
C HIS A 53 1.43 -5.29 7.86
N PHE A 54 1.48 -6.54 8.31
CA PHE A 54 1.52 -6.91 9.73
C PHE A 54 2.69 -6.23 10.45
N ILE A 55 3.91 -6.39 9.94
CA ILE A 55 5.12 -5.78 10.51
C ILE A 55 5.00 -4.26 10.58
N GLY A 56 4.48 -3.62 9.52
CA GLY A 56 4.28 -2.17 9.47
C GLY A 56 3.21 -1.68 10.44
N MET A 57 2.10 -2.41 10.58
CA MET A 57 1.00 -2.10 11.50
C MET A 57 1.49 -2.05 12.95
N TYR A 58 2.26 -3.06 13.35
CA TYR A 58 2.80 -3.16 14.70
C TYR A 58 4.10 -2.35 14.91
N GLY A 59 4.62 -1.69 13.87
CA GLY A 59 5.88 -0.94 13.94
C GLY A 59 7.09 -1.82 14.26
N LEU A 60 7.03 -3.09 13.88
CA LEU A 60 8.06 -4.08 14.14
C LEU A 60 9.25 -3.89 13.20
N ARG A 61 10.35 -4.59 13.49
CA ARG A 61 11.54 -4.57 12.63
C ARG A 61 11.18 -5.09 11.23
N PRO A 62 11.61 -4.40 10.14
CA PRO A 62 11.37 -4.85 8.78
C PRO A 62 11.79 -6.31 8.51
N LEU A 63 11.07 -6.95 7.60
CA LEU A 63 11.36 -8.32 7.15
C LEU A 63 12.73 -8.39 6.44
N GLY A 64 13.45 -9.51 6.62
CA GLY A 64 14.75 -9.75 5.97
C GLY A 64 15.96 -9.62 6.90
N GLY A 65 15.74 -9.26 8.18
CA GLY A 65 16.71 -9.43 9.25
C GLY A 65 16.60 -10.81 9.90
N THR A 66 16.56 -10.84 11.23
CA THR A 66 16.42 -12.05 12.05
C THR A 66 15.00 -12.62 12.00
N LEU A 67 14.88 -13.95 12.15
CA LEU A 67 13.62 -14.63 12.46
C LEU A 67 13.30 -14.63 13.96
N ALA A 68 14.25 -14.20 14.80
CA ALA A 68 14.05 -14.05 16.22
C ALA A 68 12.93 -13.03 16.51
N SER A 69 11.95 -13.48 17.28
CA SER A 69 10.78 -12.74 17.76
C SER A 69 10.43 -13.31 19.13
N ASP A 70 10.01 -12.45 20.06
CA ASP A 70 9.50 -12.87 21.37
C ASP A 70 7.99 -13.21 21.32
N ASP A 71 7.35 -12.96 20.17
CA ASP A 71 5.94 -13.21 19.89
C ASP A 71 5.80 -14.25 18.77
N GLU A 72 4.97 -15.29 18.99
CA GLU A 72 4.81 -16.40 18.04
C GLU A 72 4.08 -15.96 16.76
N GLU A 73 3.11 -15.06 16.85
CA GLU A 73 2.38 -14.55 15.68
C GLU A 73 3.35 -13.78 14.77
N GLU A 74 4.19 -12.91 15.33
CA GLU A 74 5.26 -12.25 14.58
C GLU A 74 6.23 -13.28 13.95
N ARG A 75 6.58 -14.34 14.68
CA ARG A 75 7.48 -15.39 14.18
C ARG A 75 6.90 -16.10 12.95
N GLU A 76 5.60 -16.41 12.97
CA GLU A 76 4.89 -17.01 11.84
C GLU A 76 4.96 -16.14 10.58
N TYR A 77 4.67 -14.84 10.69
CA TYR A 77 4.78 -13.90 9.56
C TYR A 77 6.22 -13.77 9.02
N ARG A 78 7.23 -13.82 9.91
CA ARG A 78 8.65 -13.80 9.48
C ARG A 78 9.04 -15.06 8.70
N VAL A 79 8.63 -16.23 9.18
CA VAL A 79 8.94 -17.53 8.56
C VAL A 79 8.22 -17.68 7.23
N THR A 80 6.91 -17.45 7.20
CA THR A 80 6.10 -17.55 5.97
C THR A 80 6.59 -16.61 4.87
N ALA A 81 6.96 -15.37 5.22
CA ALA A 81 7.55 -14.44 4.27
C ALA A 81 8.94 -14.87 3.77
N ARG A 82 9.77 -15.50 4.61
CA ARG A 82 11.06 -16.07 4.19
C ARG A 82 10.84 -17.20 3.18
N ASP A 83 9.96 -18.13 3.48
CA ASP A 83 9.72 -19.30 2.65
C ASP A 83 9.10 -18.90 1.31
N ALA A 84 8.18 -17.94 1.30
CA ALA A 84 7.65 -17.34 0.09
C ALA A 84 8.74 -16.68 -0.78
N ARG A 85 9.70 -15.96 -0.16
CA ARG A 85 10.84 -15.37 -0.88
C ARG A 85 11.77 -16.44 -1.44
N GLU A 86 12.02 -17.50 -0.71
CA GLU A 86 12.85 -18.61 -1.19
C GLU A 86 12.24 -19.24 -2.44
N VAL A 87 10.93 -19.53 -2.40
CA VAL A 87 10.20 -20.05 -3.56
C VAL A 87 10.30 -19.09 -4.75
N LEU A 88 10.03 -17.80 -4.55
CA LEU A 88 10.13 -16.80 -5.61
C LEU A 88 11.56 -16.69 -6.17
N ASN A 89 12.58 -16.71 -5.33
CA ASN A 89 13.98 -16.65 -5.77
C ASN A 89 14.38 -17.89 -6.57
N ARG A 90 13.89 -19.08 -6.19
CA ARG A 90 14.17 -20.34 -6.89
C ARG A 90 13.60 -20.37 -8.31
N ILE A 91 12.42 -19.80 -8.51
CA ILE A 91 11.73 -19.80 -9.82
C ILE A 91 11.99 -18.52 -10.62
N ARG A 92 12.80 -17.61 -10.10
CA ARG A 92 13.04 -16.30 -10.71
C ARG A 92 13.75 -16.47 -12.05
N LEU A 93 13.27 -15.76 -13.07
CA LEU A 93 13.98 -15.62 -14.33
C LEU A 93 15.37 -15.03 -14.10
N GLU A 94 16.38 -15.58 -14.76
CA GLU A 94 17.75 -15.07 -14.68
C GLU A 94 17.84 -13.61 -15.14
N LYS A 95 17.11 -13.27 -16.21
CA LYS A 95 16.94 -11.91 -16.69
C LYS A 95 15.45 -11.56 -16.71
N LEU A 96 15.05 -10.62 -15.85
CA LEU A 96 13.69 -10.08 -15.86
C LEU A 96 13.45 -9.23 -17.12
N PRO A 97 12.23 -9.27 -17.69
CA PRO A 97 11.87 -8.41 -18.81
C PRO A 97 11.82 -6.94 -18.38
N ASP A 98 12.13 -6.03 -19.31
CA ASP A 98 12.00 -4.59 -19.10
C ASP A 98 10.50 -4.21 -18.91
N PRO A 99 10.13 -3.47 -17.86
CA PRO A 99 8.76 -2.98 -17.64
C PRO A 99 8.14 -2.27 -18.86
N ALA A 100 8.93 -1.59 -19.68
CA ALA A 100 8.43 -0.95 -20.90
C ALA A 100 7.96 -1.98 -21.94
N VAL A 101 8.67 -3.11 -22.07
CA VAL A 101 8.31 -4.21 -22.96
C VAL A 101 7.06 -4.92 -22.45
N VAL A 102 6.97 -5.14 -21.13
CA VAL A 102 5.78 -5.70 -20.49
C VAL A 102 4.55 -4.82 -20.74
N ARG A 103 4.65 -3.51 -20.50
CA ARG A 103 3.56 -2.56 -20.76
C ARG A 103 3.15 -2.53 -22.23
N LYS A 104 4.11 -2.60 -23.16
CA LYS A 104 3.82 -2.66 -24.60
C LYS A 104 3.08 -3.94 -24.97
N ALA A 105 3.41 -5.07 -24.35
CA ALA A 105 2.74 -6.34 -24.56
C ALA A 105 1.32 -6.40 -23.96
N LEU A 106 1.08 -5.68 -22.86
CA LEU A 106 -0.24 -5.56 -22.22
C LEU A 106 -1.22 -4.64 -22.94
N ARG A 107 -0.74 -3.75 -23.82
CA ARG A 107 -1.64 -2.88 -24.58
C ARG A 107 -2.58 -3.76 -25.40
N PRO A 108 -3.91 -3.50 -25.36
CA PRO A 108 -4.83 -4.15 -26.27
C PRO A 108 -4.30 -3.94 -27.68
N ARG A 109 -3.86 -5.01 -28.35
CA ARG A 109 -3.69 -4.98 -29.79
C ARG A 109 -5.10 -4.75 -30.31
N ALA A 110 -5.41 -3.50 -30.67
CA ALA A 110 -6.57 -3.23 -31.50
C ALA A 110 -6.48 -4.24 -32.66
N ALA A 111 -7.46 -5.14 -32.71
CA ALA A 111 -7.59 -6.08 -33.79
C ALA A 111 -7.40 -5.32 -35.11
N ALA A 112 -6.71 -5.96 -36.06
CA ALA A 112 -6.58 -5.49 -37.43
C ALA A 112 -7.91 -4.87 -37.88
N ALA A 113 -7.95 -3.54 -37.94
CA ALA A 113 -9.08 -2.81 -38.48
C ALA A 113 -9.07 -3.11 -39.97
N VAL A 114 -9.85 -4.12 -40.35
CA VAL A 114 -10.23 -4.40 -41.72
C VAL A 114 -10.77 -3.08 -42.29
N ALA A 115 -10.22 -2.71 -43.46
CA ALA A 115 -10.49 -1.47 -44.15
C ALA A 115 -11.98 -1.14 -44.22
N ALA A 116 -12.34 0.05 -43.78
CA ALA A 116 -13.55 0.74 -44.24
C ALA A 116 -13.13 2.17 -44.67
N PRO A 117 -13.60 2.64 -45.84
CA PRO A 117 -13.05 3.82 -46.49
C PRO A 117 -13.42 5.12 -45.77
N ALA A 118 -12.49 6.06 -45.86
CA ALA A 118 -12.58 7.42 -45.35
C ALA A 118 -13.80 8.16 -45.91
N THR A 119 -14.49 8.88 -45.04
CA THR A 119 -15.37 10.00 -45.43
C THR A 119 -14.98 11.24 -44.61
N PRO A 120 -15.04 12.44 -45.22
CA PRO A 120 -14.30 13.59 -44.75
C PRO A 120 -15.02 14.37 -43.64
N ARG A 121 -14.16 14.90 -42.77
CA ARG A 121 -14.35 15.87 -41.69
C ARG A 121 -15.17 17.11 -42.11
N PRO A 122 -15.91 17.73 -41.16
CA PRO A 122 -15.94 19.17 -41.08
C PRO A 122 -15.27 19.68 -39.80
N ALA A 123 -14.60 20.81 -39.95
CA ALA A 123 -13.95 21.58 -38.89
C ALA A 123 -14.98 22.43 -38.12
N SER A 124 -14.58 22.83 -36.90
CA SER A 124 -15.23 23.72 -35.90
C SER A 124 -15.53 22.93 -34.62
N ALA A 125 -15.23 23.37 -33.40
CA ALA A 125 -15.03 24.71 -32.90
C ALA A 125 -14.05 24.74 -31.73
N SER A 126 -13.54 25.93 -31.47
CA SER A 126 -12.63 26.36 -30.40
C SER A 126 -12.98 25.80 -29.01
N ALA A 127 -11.97 25.26 -28.33
CA ALA A 127 -12.04 24.88 -26.93
C ALA A 127 -12.03 26.13 -26.03
N PRO A 128 -12.91 26.25 -25.02
CA PRO A 128 -12.71 27.22 -23.95
C PRO A 128 -11.62 26.72 -23.00
N ALA A 129 -10.62 27.58 -22.75
CA ALA A 129 -9.57 27.35 -21.77
C ALA A 129 -10.19 27.19 -20.37
N LYS A 130 -9.95 26.03 -19.73
CA LYS A 130 -10.30 25.82 -18.32
C LYS A 130 -9.41 26.74 -17.47
N ALA A 131 -10.07 27.66 -16.78
CA ALA A 131 -9.49 28.55 -15.79
C ALA A 131 -8.72 27.75 -14.72
N ALA A 132 -7.53 28.26 -14.39
CA ALA A 132 -6.72 27.79 -13.28
C ALA A 132 -7.50 27.93 -11.96
N PRO A 133 -7.33 27.00 -11.00
CA PRO A 133 -7.99 27.10 -9.71
C PRO A 133 -7.42 28.29 -8.94
N THR A 134 -8.26 29.31 -8.78
CA THR A 134 -8.03 30.43 -7.86
C THR A 134 -7.73 29.87 -6.48
N LYS A 135 -6.55 30.22 -5.95
CA LYS A 135 -6.21 30.07 -4.54
C LYS A 135 -7.36 30.66 -3.73
N LYS A 136 -8.06 29.81 -2.95
CA LYS A 136 -8.91 30.29 -1.87
C LYS A 136 -7.99 31.05 -0.92
N SER A 137 -7.99 32.37 -1.02
CA SER A 137 -7.50 33.24 0.03
C SER A 137 -8.19 32.81 1.31
N GLN A 138 -7.41 32.44 2.33
CA GLN A 138 -7.89 32.35 3.69
C GLN A 138 -8.44 33.73 4.02
N ALA A 139 -9.76 33.88 3.94
CA ALA A 139 -10.45 34.96 4.59
C ALA A 139 -10.05 34.87 6.07
N GLY A 140 -9.43 35.93 6.57
CA GLY A 140 -9.08 36.05 7.98
C GLY A 140 -10.31 35.73 8.80
N VAL A 141 -10.20 34.71 9.65
CA VAL A 141 -11.20 34.42 10.69
C VAL A 141 -11.17 35.63 11.62
N THR A 142 -12.03 36.59 11.35
CA THR A 142 -12.21 37.78 12.17
C THR A 142 -13.25 37.42 13.21
N GLY A 143 -12.80 37.34 14.46
CA GLY A 143 -13.61 36.98 15.61
C GLY A 143 -13.95 35.49 15.66
N ILE A 144 -13.09 34.69 16.29
CA ILE A 144 -13.58 33.42 16.83
C ILE A 144 -14.52 33.82 17.97
N ASP A 145 -15.80 33.44 17.88
CA ASP A 145 -16.72 33.61 19.01
C ASP A 145 -16.10 32.89 20.23
N ALA A 146 -15.87 33.64 21.30
CA ALA A 146 -15.24 33.12 22.51
C ALA A 146 -16.02 31.92 23.07
N ILE A 147 -17.34 31.89 22.87
CA ILE A 147 -18.23 30.79 23.27
C ILE A 147 -17.96 29.55 22.40
N GLU A 148 -17.85 29.73 21.08
CA GLU A 148 -17.52 28.63 20.16
C GLU A 148 -16.11 28.08 20.44
N LEU A 149 -15.13 28.96 20.71
CA LEU A 149 -13.78 28.57 21.08
C LEU A 149 -13.77 27.74 22.37
N GLN A 150 -14.49 28.20 23.39
CA GLN A 150 -14.59 27.51 24.68
C GLN A 150 -15.23 26.13 24.51
N SER A 151 -16.34 26.04 23.76
CA SER A 151 -17.01 24.75 23.49
C SER A 151 -16.08 23.75 22.78
N ARG A 152 -15.23 24.24 21.87
CA ARG A 152 -14.25 23.41 21.15
C ARG A 152 -13.11 22.94 22.06
N VAL A 153 -12.65 23.80 22.97
CA VAL A 153 -11.64 23.42 23.99
C VAL A 153 -12.21 22.39 24.95
N GLU A 154 -13.41 22.59 25.48
CA GLU A 154 -14.09 21.63 26.37
C GLU A 154 -14.26 20.27 25.69
N LYS A 155 -14.68 20.25 24.42
CA LYS A 155 -14.77 19.01 23.64
C LYS A 155 -13.42 18.32 23.46
N LEU A 156 -12.35 19.07 23.15
CA LEU A 156 -11.00 18.52 23.00
C LEU A 156 -10.44 18.00 24.33
N LEU A 157 -10.73 18.66 25.45
CA LEU A 157 -10.36 18.19 26.78
C LEU A 157 -11.10 16.89 27.15
N GLY A 158 -12.41 16.82 26.87
CA GLY A 158 -13.17 15.58 27.06
C GLY A 158 -12.64 14.43 26.19
N GLN A 159 -12.24 14.72 24.95
CA GLN A 159 -11.56 13.74 24.09
C GLN A 159 -10.22 13.30 24.67
N LEU A 160 -9.44 14.22 25.26
CA LEU A 160 -8.17 13.90 25.89
C LEU A 160 -8.36 12.97 27.09
N THR A 161 -9.34 13.26 27.96
CA THR A 161 -9.67 12.40 29.11
C THR A 161 -10.08 11.01 28.67
N ALA A 162 -10.93 10.89 27.64
CA ALA A 162 -11.35 9.58 27.11
C ALA A 162 -10.17 8.79 26.52
N VAL A 163 -9.22 9.44 25.86
CA VAL A 163 -8.00 8.80 25.35
C VAL A 163 -7.11 8.34 26.52
N ASP A 164 -6.92 9.17 27.54
CA ASP A 164 -6.12 8.81 28.72
C ASP A 164 -6.75 7.63 29.49
N GLU A 165 -8.07 7.59 29.63
CA GLU A 165 -8.80 6.44 30.22
C GLU A 165 -8.60 5.15 29.41
N GLN A 166 -8.65 5.23 28.08
CA GLN A 166 -8.40 4.08 27.21
C GLN A 166 -6.95 3.59 27.29
N ILE A 167 -5.98 4.50 27.45
CA ILE A 167 -4.58 4.15 27.68
C ILE A 167 -4.45 3.43 29.03
N SER A 168 -5.04 3.98 30.11
CA SER A 168 -5.02 3.35 31.43
C SER A 168 -5.72 1.99 31.45
N ALA A 169 -6.80 1.80 30.69
CA ALA A 169 -7.49 0.51 30.58
C ALA A 169 -6.67 -0.56 29.86
N LEU A 170 -5.69 -0.16 29.05
CA LEU A 170 -4.75 -1.05 28.37
C LEU A 170 -3.46 -1.26 29.18
N ASP A 171 -3.32 -0.65 30.35
CA ASP A 171 -2.16 -0.83 31.21
C ASP A 171 -2.12 -2.26 31.76
N GLY A 172 -1.02 -2.97 31.49
CA GLY A 172 -0.88 -4.40 31.77
C GLY A 172 -1.41 -5.36 30.68
N ALA A 173 -2.06 -4.87 29.62
CA ALA A 173 -2.44 -5.70 28.49
C ALA A 173 -1.19 -6.13 27.69
N GLN A 174 -0.95 -7.44 27.60
CA GLN A 174 0.18 -7.99 26.86
C GLN A 174 -0.24 -8.41 25.44
N GLY A 175 0.68 -8.25 24.48
CA GLY A 175 0.50 -8.68 23.09
C GLY A 175 0.58 -7.55 22.06
N LEU A 176 0.86 -7.93 20.82
CA LEU A 176 0.89 -7.04 19.65
C LEU A 176 -0.37 -6.18 19.49
N PRO A 177 -1.61 -6.71 19.55
CA PRO A 177 -2.81 -5.89 19.39
C PRO A 177 -2.95 -4.81 20.46
N ALA A 178 -2.57 -5.10 21.71
CA ALA A 178 -2.57 -4.12 22.79
C ALA A 178 -1.53 -3.01 22.53
N ARG A 179 -0.31 -3.39 22.11
CA ARG A 179 0.77 -2.44 21.78
C ARG A 179 0.41 -1.54 20.59
N ALA A 180 -0.21 -2.08 19.54
CA ALA A 180 -0.67 -1.26 18.41
C ALA A 180 -1.73 -0.25 18.83
N ARG A 181 -2.73 -0.69 19.62
CA ARG A 181 -3.78 0.20 20.14
C ARG A 181 -3.19 1.30 21.01
N LEU A 182 -2.27 0.98 21.92
CA LEU A 182 -1.56 1.98 22.74
C LEU A 182 -0.85 3.02 21.87
N LYS A 183 -0.09 2.58 20.85
CA LYS A 183 0.61 3.48 19.94
C LYS A 183 -0.34 4.40 19.17
N ASP A 184 -1.51 3.92 18.76
CA ASP A 184 -2.50 4.75 18.07
C ASP A 184 -3.18 5.75 19.01
N LEU A 185 -3.47 5.34 20.26
CA LEU A 185 -3.96 6.25 21.30
C LEU A 185 -2.94 7.35 21.63
N ASP A 186 -1.64 7.03 21.70
CA ASP A 186 -0.58 8.02 21.89
C ASP A 186 -0.51 9.06 20.75
N LYS A 187 -0.71 8.63 19.50
CA LYS A 187 -0.80 9.56 18.36
C LYS A 187 -2.03 10.47 18.47
N GLN A 188 -3.18 9.91 18.87
CA GLN A 188 -4.40 10.69 19.08
C GLN A 188 -4.19 11.72 20.20
N ARG A 189 -3.62 11.31 21.33
CA ARG A 189 -3.25 12.18 22.45
C ARG A 189 -2.35 13.34 21.99
N THR A 190 -1.29 13.02 21.25
CA THR A 190 -0.36 14.03 20.71
C THR A 190 -1.06 15.01 19.77
N THR A 191 -1.96 14.51 18.92
CA THR A 191 -2.74 15.33 17.99
C THR A 191 -3.67 16.29 18.73
N VAL A 192 -4.39 15.80 19.75
CA VAL A 192 -5.29 16.61 20.59
C VAL A 192 -4.50 17.69 21.34
N LEU A 193 -3.38 17.33 21.97
CA LEU A 193 -2.49 18.28 22.66
C LEU A 193 -1.93 19.34 21.71
N SER A 194 -1.52 18.94 20.50
CA SER A 194 -1.04 19.88 19.48
C SER A 194 -2.12 20.87 19.04
N THR A 195 -3.37 20.39 18.94
CA THR A 195 -4.53 21.22 18.58
C THR A 195 -4.86 22.20 19.70
N LEU A 196 -4.85 21.74 20.96
CA LEU A 196 -5.03 22.60 22.14
C LEU A 196 -3.94 23.68 22.21
N ALA A 197 -2.68 23.33 22.00
CA ALA A 197 -1.57 24.29 21.96
C ALA A 197 -1.73 25.32 20.83
N ALA A 198 -2.21 24.89 19.65
CA ALA A 198 -2.50 25.79 18.54
C ALA A 198 -3.65 26.78 18.87
N LEU A 199 -4.72 26.30 19.54
CA LEU A 199 -5.83 27.14 19.99
C LEU A 199 -5.38 28.13 21.08
N GLU A 200 -4.54 27.70 22.01
CA GLU A 200 -3.98 28.59 23.04
C GLU A 200 -3.11 29.69 22.43
N LYS A 201 -2.27 29.33 21.46
CA LYS A 201 -1.44 30.29 20.71
C LYS A 201 -2.28 31.27 19.90
N ALA A 202 -3.40 30.83 19.33
CA ALA A 202 -4.34 31.70 18.64
C ALA A 202 -5.01 32.68 19.60
N ARG A 203 -5.41 32.22 20.80
CA ARG A 203 -5.97 33.07 21.86
C ARG A 203 -4.99 34.15 22.33
N ARG A 204 -3.71 33.82 22.50
CA ARG A 204 -2.67 34.79 22.94
C ARG A 204 -2.34 35.87 21.90
N ARG A 205 -2.75 35.69 20.64
CA ARG A 205 -2.47 36.60 19.52
C ARG A 205 -3.64 37.55 19.22
N GLN A 206 -4.79 37.34 19.85
CA GLN A 206 -5.92 38.26 19.88
C GLN A 206 -5.74 39.22 21.04
#